data_AF-A0A380Q3Z3-F1
#
_entry.id   AF-A0A380Q3Z3-F1
#
_cell.length_a   1.000
_cell.length_b   1.000
_cell.length_c   1.000
_cell.angle_alpha   90.00
_cell.angle_beta   90.00
_cell.angle_gamma   90.00
#
_symmetry.space_group_name_H-M   'P 1'
#
loop_
_entity.id
_entity.type
_entity.pdbx_description
1 polymer ?
#
loop_
_entity_poly.entity_id
_entity_poly.type
_entity_poly.pdbx_seq_one_letter_code
_entity_poly.pdbx_strand_id
1 'polypeptide(L)'
;MLHIKIMLFFFIFIGKVYSSDEQINGAWEFYKVSSVDIFGESDPDTVRNLNFLYEKVGIKVDDKIIMIRNSLLSDKDICSIKYRKTKKTPLFYFHSDTTVAMYKKLFGQEGVALAEFIYLLRANEQSEICPSIYSEIIKNDDYLVLIDHYYSVFFKRVNANLPVNKNHGDFLLDYCKDANQNKTFDGGDKYICDFIKKNINETYTKIREISSTGKLMKETLSKENLKYAINDGMVSYQWKSPEILKVTILHGGETVIYEFQEKQSGTHLVITVDTGY
;
A
#
# COMPACT_ATOMS: atom_id res chain seq x y z
N MET A 1 63.30 22.65 34.96
CA MET A 1 61.92 23.20 34.89
C MET A 1 61.76 23.90 33.54
N LEU A 2 61.29 23.20 32.50
CA LEU A 2 60.49 23.78 31.41
C LEU A 2 60.00 22.72 30.41
N HIS A 3 58.68 22.59 30.39
CA HIS A 3 57.73 22.18 29.34
C HIS A 3 58.06 21.15 28.25
N ILE A 4 57.41 19.99 28.46
CA ILE A 4 56.68 19.14 27.50
C ILE A 4 56.18 19.90 26.26
N LYS A 5 56.48 19.34 25.07
CA LYS A 5 55.60 19.42 23.89
C LYS A 5 55.43 18.03 23.30
N ILE A 6 54.41 17.33 23.77
CA ILE A 6 53.85 16.17 23.08
C ILE A 6 53.15 16.72 21.83
N MET A 7 53.76 16.51 20.67
CA MET A 7 53.19 16.83 19.37
C MET A 7 52.15 15.75 19.06
N LEU A 8 50.90 16.00 19.42
CA LEU A 8 49.76 15.16 19.06
C LEU A 8 49.47 15.37 17.57
N PHE A 9 50.03 14.50 16.72
CA PHE A 9 49.66 14.43 15.32
C PHE A 9 48.25 13.83 15.22
N PHE A 10 47.23 14.69 15.26
CA PHE A 10 45.89 14.34 14.77
C PHE A 10 46.03 14.12 13.26
N PHE A 11 46.24 12.88 12.84
CA PHE A 11 45.87 12.47 11.49
C PHE A 11 44.35 12.58 11.42
N ILE A 12 43.88 13.77 11.01
CA ILE A 12 42.55 13.94 10.48
C ILE A 12 42.56 13.09 9.21
N PHE A 13 42.16 11.82 9.36
CA PHE A 13 41.58 11.07 8.26
C PHE A 13 40.33 11.85 7.85
N ILE A 14 40.53 12.89 7.04
CA ILE A 14 39.51 13.33 6.10
C ILE A 14 39.47 12.18 5.11
N GLY A 15 38.80 11.09 5.52
CA GLY A 15 38.15 10.23 4.58
C GLY A 15 37.26 11.17 3.80
N LYS A 16 37.73 11.58 2.62
CA LYS A 16 36.84 11.92 1.54
C LYS A 16 36.03 10.66 1.34
N VAL A 17 34.94 10.55 2.10
CA VAL A 17 33.78 9.81 1.64
C VAL A 17 33.46 10.51 0.35
N TYR A 18 33.95 9.92 -0.74
CA TYR A 18 33.47 10.22 -2.06
C TYR A 18 31.95 10.17 -1.90
N SER A 19 31.31 11.33 -2.03
CA SER A 19 29.88 11.43 -2.24
C SER A 19 29.63 10.53 -3.43
N SER A 20 29.28 9.26 -3.16
CA SER A 20 28.79 8.35 -4.18
C SER A 20 27.68 9.13 -4.83
N ASP A 21 27.80 9.38 -6.13
CA ASP A 21 26.67 9.83 -6.92
C ASP A 21 25.50 8.94 -6.52
N GLU A 22 24.55 9.52 -5.78
CA GLU A 22 23.76 8.79 -4.79
C GLU A 22 22.95 7.75 -5.53
N GLN A 23 23.46 6.51 -5.52
CA GLN A 23 23.07 5.50 -6.49
C GLN A 23 21.60 5.26 -6.24
N ILE A 24 20.71 5.76 -7.09
CA ILE A 24 19.26 5.64 -6.94
C ILE A 24 18.74 4.37 -7.59
N ASN A 25 19.50 3.86 -8.56
CA ASN A 25 19.22 2.63 -9.27
C ASN A 25 19.11 1.46 -8.29
N GLY A 26 18.16 0.58 -8.56
CA GLY A 26 17.88 -0.58 -7.74
C GLY A 26 16.39 -0.85 -7.57
N ALA A 27 16.11 -1.90 -6.82
CA ALA A 27 14.76 -2.26 -6.41
C ALA A 27 14.43 -1.63 -5.05
N TRP A 28 13.21 -1.14 -4.94
CA TRP A 28 12.66 -0.50 -3.77
C TRP A 28 11.33 -1.17 -3.44
N GLU A 29 11.16 -1.57 -2.20
CA GLU A 29 9.95 -2.24 -1.71
C GLU A 29 9.27 -1.39 -0.67
N PHE A 30 7.95 -1.53 -0.59
CA PHE A 30 7.16 -0.90 0.44
C PHE A 30 7.74 -1.19 1.83
N TYR A 31 7.86 -0.14 2.63
CA TYR A 31 8.34 -0.24 4.00
C TYR A 31 7.23 0.06 5.00
N LYS A 32 6.58 1.22 4.87
CA LYS A 32 5.47 1.64 5.74
C LYS A 32 4.78 2.90 5.24
N VAL A 33 3.59 3.16 5.79
CA VAL A 33 2.92 4.46 5.77
C VAL A 33 3.17 5.18 7.09
N SER A 34 3.25 6.51 7.09
CA SER A 34 3.27 7.29 8.33
C SER A 34 2.03 7.02 9.17
N SER A 35 2.18 6.99 10.49
CA SER A 35 1.09 6.74 11.45
C SER A 35 0.13 7.92 11.61
N VAL A 36 0.58 9.10 11.19
CA VAL A 36 -0.16 10.36 11.15
C VAL A 36 0.04 11.05 9.81
N ASP A 37 -0.84 11.99 9.49
CA ASP A 37 -0.68 12.90 8.36
C ASP A 37 0.33 14.02 8.66
N ILE A 38 0.55 14.90 7.69
CA ILE A 38 1.46 16.05 7.81
C ILE A 38 1.07 17.06 8.92
N PHE A 39 -0.19 17.07 9.36
CA PHE A 39 -0.70 17.92 10.43
C PHE A 39 -0.57 17.25 11.81
N GLY A 40 -0.28 15.95 11.84
CA GLY A 40 -0.14 15.14 13.05
C GLY A 40 -1.43 14.47 13.48
N GLU A 41 -2.44 14.42 12.62
CA GLU A 41 -3.70 13.72 12.86
C GLU A 41 -3.57 12.25 12.43
N SER A 42 -4.18 11.35 13.21
CA SER A 42 -4.18 9.91 12.90
C SER A 42 -5.59 9.47 12.53
N ASP A 43 -5.75 8.97 11.31
CA ASP A 43 -6.93 8.21 10.89
C ASP A 43 -6.51 6.75 10.67
N PRO A 44 -6.87 5.83 11.59
CA PRO A 44 -6.51 4.43 11.49
C PRO A 44 -7.02 3.74 10.21
N ASP A 45 -8.16 4.17 9.66
CA ASP A 45 -8.74 3.55 8.49
C ASP A 45 -8.02 4.03 7.22
N THR A 46 -7.70 5.31 7.13
CA THR A 46 -6.81 5.83 6.07
C THR A 46 -5.44 5.14 6.10
N VAL A 47 -4.80 5.05 7.27
CA VAL A 47 -3.50 4.38 7.41
C VAL A 47 -3.60 2.91 6.99
N ARG A 48 -4.64 2.19 7.41
CA ARG A 48 -4.86 0.78 7.02
C ARG A 48 -5.03 0.64 5.51
N ASN A 49 -5.83 1.51 4.89
CA ASN A 49 -6.10 1.49 3.45
C ASN A 49 -4.84 1.78 2.64
N LEU A 50 -4.03 2.75 3.05
CA LEU A 50 -2.76 3.05 2.39
C LEU A 50 -1.76 1.90 2.56
N ASN A 51 -1.68 1.27 3.74
CA ASN A 51 -0.84 0.08 3.91
C ASN A 51 -1.27 -1.03 2.94
N PHE A 52 -2.58 -1.28 2.81
CA PHE A 52 -3.12 -2.27 1.87
C PHE A 52 -2.81 -1.92 0.41
N LEU A 53 -2.95 -0.64 0.01
CA LEU A 53 -2.72 -0.19 -1.37
C LEU A 53 -1.26 -0.38 -1.79
N TYR A 54 -0.31 -0.13 -0.88
CA TYR A 54 1.11 -0.06 -1.21
C TYR A 54 1.92 -1.29 -0.81
N GLU A 55 1.42 -2.18 0.06
CA GLU A 55 2.20 -3.30 0.61
C GLU A 55 2.84 -4.24 -0.43
N LYS A 56 2.27 -4.29 -1.63
CA LYS A 56 2.74 -5.12 -2.74
C LYS A 56 3.29 -4.31 -3.92
N VAL A 57 3.46 -3.00 -3.72
CA VAL A 57 4.07 -2.10 -4.69
C VAL A 57 5.59 -2.20 -4.60
N GLY A 58 6.21 -2.47 -5.74
CA GLY A 58 7.65 -2.44 -5.95
C GLY A 58 8.02 -1.38 -6.97
N ILE A 59 9.06 -0.61 -6.67
CA ILE A 59 9.58 0.43 -7.57
C ILE A 59 10.98 -0.01 -8.00
N LYS A 60 11.17 -0.20 -9.31
CA LYS A 60 12.50 -0.42 -9.88
C LYS A 60 12.95 0.84 -10.58
N VAL A 61 14.05 1.42 -10.10
CA VAL A 61 14.69 2.57 -10.71
C VAL A 61 15.90 2.06 -11.50
N ASP A 62 15.88 2.32 -12.81
CA ASP A 62 17.04 2.18 -13.69
C ASP A 62 17.48 3.59 -14.15
N ASP A 63 18.58 3.73 -14.90
CA ASP A 63 19.22 5.04 -15.19
C ASP A 63 18.28 6.12 -15.77
N LYS A 64 17.23 5.71 -16.49
CA LYS A 64 16.30 6.63 -17.16
C LYS A 64 14.84 6.23 -17.05
N ILE A 65 14.56 5.07 -16.46
CA ILE A 65 13.22 4.48 -16.40
C ILE A 65 12.91 4.12 -14.95
N ILE A 66 11.72 4.46 -14.51
CA ILE A 66 11.14 3.92 -13.27
C ILE A 66 10.00 3.01 -13.68
N MET A 67 10.07 1.75 -13.28
CA MET A 67 8.98 0.80 -13.41
C MET A 67 8.32 0.66 -12.04
N ILE A 68 7.03 0.93 -11.98
CA ILE A 68 6.22 0.71 -10.79
C ILE A 68 5.39 -0.52 -11.06
N ARG A 69 5.47 -1.47 -10.13
CA ARG A 69 4.79 -2.74 -10.21
C ARG A 69 3.96 -2.98 -8.98
N ASN A 70 2.86 -3.68 -9.15
CA ASN A 70 2.14 -4.26 -8.04
C ASN A 70 1.98 -5.75 -8.31
N SER A 71 2.55 -6.58 -7.43
CA SER A 71 2.52 -8.03 -7.61
C SER A 71 1.13 -8.65 -7.54
N LEU A 72 0.12 -7.87 -7.11
CA LEU A 72 -1.28 -8.27 -7.05
C LEU A 72 -2.03 -8.06 -8.37
N LEU A 73 -1.49 -7.27 -9.30
CA LEU A 73 -2.10 -7.03 -10.60
C LEU A 73 -1.79 -8.18 -11.57
N SER A 74 -2.76 -8.51 -12.43
CA SER A 74 -2.61 -9.52 -13.48
C SER A 74 -1.56 -9.12 -14.50
N ASP A 75 -1.58 -7.85 -14.91
CA ASP A 75 -0.42 -7.15 -15.45
C ASP A 75 0.31 -6.47 -14.29
N LYS A 76 1.44 -7.05 -13.89
CA LYS A 76 2.20 -6.59 -12.73
C LYS A 76 2.68 -5.15 -12.89
N ASP A 77 2.72 -4.62 -14.10
CA ASP A 77 3.17 -3.26 -14.40
C ASP A 77 2.02 -2.27 -14.14
N ILE A 78 2.20 -1.39 -13.13
CA ILE A 78 1.29 -0.26 -12.91
C ILE A 78 1.55 0.81 -13.97
N CYS A 79 2.83 1.19 -14.12
CA CYS A 79 3.27 2.10 -15.15
C CYS A 79 4.79 2.12 -15.28
N SER A 80 5.27 2.66 -16.40
CA SER A 80 6.68 2.88 -16.68
C SER A 80 6.92 4.33 -17.12
N ILE A 81 7.78 5.06 -16.38
CA ILE A 81 8.07 6.46 -16.68
C ILE A 81 9.51 6.66 -17.09
N LYS A 82 9.71 7.44 -18.16
CA LYS A 82 10.99 8.10 -18.39
C LYS A 82 11.05 9.29 -17.46
N TYR A 83 12.01 9.31 -16.54
CA TYR A 83 12.06 10.36 -15.52
C TYR A 83 13.19 11.36 -15.74
N ARG A 84 13.04 12.53 -15.14
CA ARG A 84 14.12 13.48 -14.86
C ARG A 84 14.38 13.50 -13.36
N LYS A 85 15.66 13.47 -13.00
CA LYS A 85 16.14 13.59 -11.61
C LYS A 85 16.55 15.04 -11.35
N THR A 86 15.97 15.69 -10.35
CA THR A 86 16.35 17.06 -9.94
C THR A 86 16.68 17.10 -8.45
N LYS A 87 17.87 17.57 -8.09
CA LYS A 87 18.27 17.79 -6.70
C LYS A 87 17.69 19.12 -6.19
N LYS A 88 17.07 19.12 -5.01
CA LYS A 88 16.49 20.29 -4.34
C LYS A 88 16.79 20.28 -2.85
N THR A 89 16.82 21.45 -2.21
CA THR A 89 16.69 21.53 -0.75
C THR A 89 15.21 21.38 -0.37
N PRO A 90 14.87 20.85 0.82
CA PRO A 90 13.49 20.80 1.29
C PRO A 90 12.78 22.16 1.24
N LEU A 91 13.46 23.25 1.60
CA LEU A 91 12.88 24.59 1.55
C LEU A 91 12.48 25.00 0.12
N PHE A 92 13.32 24.71 -0.88
CA PHE A 92 12.99 25.03 -2.26
C PHE A 92 11.82 24.20 -2.78
N TYR A 93 11.70 22.95 -2.34
CA TYR A 93 10.63 22.05 -2.78
C TYR A 93 9.29 22.32 -2.09
N PHE A 94 9.30 22.46 -0.77
CA PHE A 94 8.09 22.69 0.03
C PHE A 94 7.68 24.17 0.11
N HIS A 95 8.50 25.08 -0.41
CA HIS A 95 8.26 26.52 -0.53
C HIS A 95 8.04 27.29 0.79
N SER A 96 8.19 26.65 1.96
CA SER A 96 7.97 27.26 3.27
C SER A 96 8.76 26.55 4.37
N ASP A 97 9.40 27.31 5.27
CA ASP A 97 10.05 26.78 6.46
C ASP A 97 9.05 26.05 7.38
N THR A 98 7.80 26.52 7.44
CA THR A 98 6.74 25.89 8.21
C THR A 98 6.43 24.49 7.68
N THR A 99 6.27 24.35 6.37
CA THR A 99 6.01 23.05 5.73
C THR A 99 7.21 22.11 5.87
N VAL A 100 8.43 22.62 5.73
CA VAL A 100 9.65 21.85 6.02
C VAL A 100 9.66 21.34 7.46
N ALA A 101 9.29 22.17 8.44
CA ALA A 101 9.23 21.77 9.84
C ALA A 101 8.16 20.68 10.09
N MET A 102 7.01 20.76 9.42
CA MET A 102 5.97 19.71 9.47
C MET A 102 6.52 18.38 8.95
N TYR A 103 7.15 18.35 7.77
CA TYR A 103 7.73 17.12 7.22
C TYR A 103 8.88 16.58 8.06
N LYS A 104 9.73 17.46 8.62
CA LYS A 104 10.78 17.05 9.58
C LYS A 104 10.18 16.36 10.81
N LYS A 105 9.09 16.91 11.35
CA LYS A 105 8.39 16.33 12.51
C LYS A 105 7.78 14.98 12.15
N LEU A 106 7.02 14.92 11.05
CA LEU A 106 6.39 13.69 10.55
C LEU A 106 7.43 12.58 10.34
N PHE A 107 8.48 12.87 9.56
CA PHE A 107 9.53 11.88 9.27
C PHE A 107 10.25 11.46 10.55
N GLY A 108 10.53 12.42 11.45
CA GLY A 108 11.16 12.15 12.73
C GLY A 108 10.35 11.22 13.65
N GLN A 109 9.02 11.38 13.69
CA GLN A 109 8.12 10.44 14.40
C GLN A 109 8.21 9.03 13.82
N GLU A 110 8.47 8.94 12.52
CA GLU A 110 8.66 7.69 11.80
C GLU A 110 10.11 7.17 11.85
N GLY A 111 11.02 7.80 12.59
CA GLY A 111 12.43 7.40 12.65
C GLY A 111 13.17 7.56 11.32
N VAL A 112 12.68 8.44 10.45
CA VAL A 112 13.30 8.82 9.18
C VAL A 112 13.77 10.27 9.31
N ALA A 113 15.02 10.55 8.95
CA ALA A 113 15.48 11.93 8.88
C ALA A 113 15.07 12.55 7.54
N LEU A 114 14.57 13.79 7.55
CA LEU A 114 14.46 14.56 6.31
C LEU A 114 15.86 15.04 5.91
N ALA A 115 16.32 14.60 4.74
CA ALA A 115 17.64 14.88 4.22
C ALA A 115 17.85 16.38 3.95
N GLU A 116 19.11 16.82 4.00
CA GLU A 116 19.49 18.19 3.63
C GLU A 116 19.16 18.49 2.15
N PHE A 117 19.27 17.47 1.31
CA PHE A 117 18.87 17.51 -0.09
C PHE A 117 18.00 16.30 -0.42
N ILE A 118 16.97 16.54 -1.22
CA ILE A 118 16.11 15.51 -1.80
C ILE A 118 16.27 15.48 -3.32
N TYR A 119 16.01 14.33 -3.94
CA TYR A 119 15.91 14.24 -5.39
C TYR A 119 14.47 13.98 -5.79
N LEU A 120 13.98 14.77 -6.74
CA LEU A 120 12.66 14.62 -7.32
C LEU A 120 12.79 13.82 -8.59
N LEU A 121 12.08 12.70 -8.66
CA LEU A 121 11.97 11.87 -9.85
C LEU A 121 10.62 12.16 -10.49
N ARG A 122 10.63 12.93 -11.57
CA ARG A 122 9.40 13.36 -12.24
C ARG A 122 9.29 12.74 -13.61
N ALA A 123 8.09 12.33 -13.99
CA ALA A 123 7.82 11.87 -15.34
C ALA A 123 8.16 12.96 -16.37
N ASN A 124 8.74 12.55 -17.49
CA ASN A 124 8.95 13.42 -18.65
C ASN A 124 7.66 13.52 -19.45
N GLU A 125 7.49 14.62 -20.19
CA GLU A 125 6.34 14.90 -21.08
C GLU A 125 6.05 13.80 -22.13
N GLN A 126 7.01 12.90 -22.37
CA GLN A 126 6.91 11.80 -23.35
C GLN A 126 6.63 10.43 -22.70
N SER A 127 6.26 10.39 -21.42
CA SER A 127 6.01 9.13 -20.68
C SER A 127 4.56 8.69 -20.80
N GLU A 128 4.30 7.41 -20.54
CA GLU A 128 2.94 6.91 -20.33
C GLU A 128 2.27 7.64 -19.15
N ILE A 129 0.95 7.74 -19.18
CA ILE A 129 0.17 8.38 -18.11
C ILE A 129 0.18 7.44 -16.90
N CYS A 130 1.08 7.70 -15.94
CA CYS A 130 0.97 7.07 -14.61
C CYS A 130 -0.20 7.68 -13.82
N PRO A 131 -0.75 6.92 -12.86
CA PRO A 131 -1.54 7.52 -11.79
C PRO A 131 -0.80 8.71 -11.18
N SER A 132 -1.54 9.78 -10.86
CA SER A 132 -0.98 11.06 -10.40
C SER A 132 -0.05 10.91 -9.20
N ILE A 133 -0.32 9.93 -8.35
CA ILE A 133 0.48 9.64 -7.15
C ILE A 133 1.92 9.22 -7.44
N TYR A 134 2.18 8.73 -8.66
CA TYR A 134 3.52 8.34 -9.12
C TYR A 134 4.16 9.38 -10.04
N SER A 135 3.49 10.51 -10.29
CA SER A 135 4.00 11.57 -11.17
C SER A 135 5.27 12.24 -10.62
N GLU A 136 5.46 12.20 -9.31
CA GLU A 136 6.63 12.64 -8.59
C GLU A 136 6.96 11.68 -7.44
N ILE A 137 8.20 11.21 -7.40
CA ILE A 137 8.72 10.39 -6.30
C ILE A 137 9.86 11.14 -5.64
N ILE A 138 9.84 11.25 -4.32
CA ILE A 138 10.88 11.92 -3.54
C ILE A 138 11.89 10.89 -3.08
N LYS A 139 13.15 11.02 -3.50
CA LYS A 139 14.28 10.30 -2.93
C LYS A 139 14.83 11.10 -1.74
N ASN A 140 14.74 10.50 -0.56
CA ASN A 140 15.20 11.04 0.72
C ASN A 140 16.12 10.01 1.38
N ASP A 141 17.44 10.16 1.21
CA ASP A 141 18.45 9.19 1.66
C ASP A 141 18.03 7.75 1.33
N ASP A 142 17.99 6.83 2.28
CA ASP A 142 17.68 5.41 2.01
C ASP A 142 16.21 5.10 1.68
N TYR A 143 15.42 6.13 1.36
CA TYR A 143 13.99 6.02 1.09
C TYR A 143 13.57 6.64 -0.24
N LEU A 144 12.62 6.00 -0.91
CA LEU A 144 11.69 6.69 -1.81
C LEU A 144 10.41 7.00 -1.04
N VAL A 145 9.82 8.16 -1.28
CA VAL A 145 8.64 8.65 -0.59
C VAL A 145 7.62 9.14 -1.60
N LEU A 146 6.38 8.68 -1.43
CA LEU A 146 5.18 9.22 -2.06
C LEU A 146 4.38 9.99 -1.01
N ILE A 147 3.67 11.04 -1.42
CA ILE A 147 2.76 11.78 -0.57
C ILE A 147 1.34 11.49 -1.03
N ASP A 148 0.59 10.74 -0.24
CA ASP A 148 -0.77 10.30 -0.56
C ASP A 148 -1.73 10.69 0.56
N HIS A 149 -2.80 11.42 0.24
CA HIS A 149 -3.77 11.95 1.22
C HIS A 149 -3.11 12.62 2.45
N TYR A 150 -2.02 13.37 2.24
CA TYR A 150 -1.20 14.01 3.30
C TYR A 150 -0.37 13.07 4.18
N TYR A 151 -0.41 11.76 3.94
CA TYR A 151 0.47 10.77 4.54
C TYR A 151 1.72 10.55 3.70
N SER A 152 2.80 10.08 4.33
CA SER A 152 4.03 9.69 3.66
C SER A 152 4.11 8.17 3.52
N VAL A 153 4.25 7.69 2.29
CA VAL A 153 4.43 6.28 1.96
C VAL A 153 5.91 6.04 1.68
N PHE A 154 6.57 5.28 2.55
CA PHE A 154 8.00 5.02 2.49
C PHE A 154 8.29 3.69 1.80
N PHE A 155 9.23 3.71 0.88
CA PHE A 155 9.84 2.54 0.25
C PHE A 155 11.31 2.49 0.62
N LYS A 156 11.82 1.30 0.96
CA LYS A 156 13.23 1.08 1.25
C LYS A 156 13.89 0.34 0.11
N ARG A 157 15.18 0.60 -0.08
CA ARG A 157 16.00 -0.19 -0.99
C ARG A 157 16.08 -1.63 -0.52
N VAL A 158 15.90 -2.56 -1.45
CA VAL A 158 16.22 -3.96 -1.24
C VAL A 158 17.75 -4.10 -1.29
N ASN A 159 18.39 -4.08 -0.13
CA ASN A 159 19.73 -4.64 0.00
C ASN A 159 19.55 -6.15 0.04
N ALA A 160 20.35 -6.92 -0.71
CA ALA A 160 20.25 -8.38 -0.79
C ALA A 160 20.38 -9.13 0.57
N ASN A 161 20.50 -8.42 1.70
CA ASN A 161 20.53 -8.95 3.05
C ASN A 161 19.78 -8.01 4.02
N LEU A 162 18.45 -8.10 4.08
CA LEU A 162 17.68 -7.77 5.29
C LEU A 162 16.68 -8.92 5.53
N PRO A 163 16.57 -9.44 6.76
CA PRO A 163 15.60 -10.47 7.07
C PRO A 163 14.21 -9.86 6.89
N VAL A 164 13.47 -10.38 5.91
CA VAL A 164 12.05 -10.09 5.71
C VAL A 164 11.35 -10.44 7.01
N ASN A 165 10.94 -9.42 7.75
CA ASN A 165 9.96 -9.61 8.81
C ASN A 165 8.64 -9.89 8.09
N LYS A 166 8.41 -11.17 7.77
CA LYS A 166 7.15 -11.67 7.22
C LYS A 166 6.08 -11.55 8.32
N ASN A 167 5.57 -10.35 8.53
CA ASN A 167 4.35 -10.21 9.29
C ASN A 167 3.17 -10.52 8.38
N HIS A 168 2.57 -11.67 8.67
CA HIS A 168 1.23 -12.13 8.36
C HIS A 168 0.28 -11.09 7.75
N GLY A 169 -0.06 -11.27 6.48
CA GLY A 169 -1.14 -10.54 5.81
C GLY A 169 -1.12 -10.80 4.31
N ASP A 170 -1.93 -11.76 3.85
CA ASP A 170 -2.98 -11.53 2.83
C ASP A 170 -3.35 -12.83 2.07
N PHE A 171 -4.25 -13.62 2.66
CA PHE A 171 -4.69 -14.91 2.11
C PHE A 171 -5.86 -14.81 1.11
N LEU A 172 -6.40 -13.61 0.85
CA LEU A 172 -7.61 -13.41 0.03
C LEU A 172 -7.30 -13.47 -1.47
N LEU A 173 -6.09 -13.07 -1.84
CA LEU A 173 -5.61 -12.94 -3.21
C LEU A 173 -5.13 -14.26 -3.84
N ASP A 174 -4.95 -15.31 -3.04
CA ASP A 174 -4.77 -16.68 -3.55
C ASP A 174 -6.05 -17.20 -4.24
N TYR A 175 -7.22 -16.66 -3.89
CA TYR A 175 -8.51 -17.18 -4.30
C TYR A 175 -9.26 -16.27 -5.27
N CYS A 176 -9.07 -14.95 -5.21
CA CYS A 176 -9.92 -13.96 -5.89
C CYS A 176 -9.27 -13.26 -7.09
N LYS A 177 -10.06 -12.97 -8.13
CA LYS A 177 -9.71 -12.22 -9.34
C LYS A 177 -10.78 -11.16 -9.62
N ASP A 178 -10.38 -9.98 -10.07
CA ASP A 178 -11.32 -8.95 -10.54
C ASP A 178 -12.01 -9.39 -11.85
N ALA A 179 -13.33 -9.27 -11.92
CA ALA A 179 -14.16 -9.62 -13.06
C ALA A 179 -14.22 -8.53 -14.15
N ASN A 180 -13.83 -7.29 -13.83
CA ASN A 180 -14.03 -6.10 -14.66
C ASN A 180 -12.72 -5.51 -15.20
N GLN A 181 -11.81 -6.36 -15.70
CA GLN A 181 -10.45 -5.99 -16.18
C GLN A 181 -10.35 -4.90 -17.28
N ASN A 182 -11.44 -4.27 -17.73
CA ASN A 182 -11.46 -3.31 -18.85
C ASN A 182 -12.50 -2.17 -18.73
N LYS A 183 -12.89 -1.74 -17.53
CA LYS A 183 -13.79 -0.58 -17.38
C LYS A 183 -13.18 0.50 -16.49
N THR A 184 -13.40 1.76 -16.87
CA THR A 184 -13.29 2.91 -15.98
C THR A 184 -14.17 2.68 -14.75
N PHE A 185 -13.59 2.86 -13.57
CA PHE A 185 -14.26 2.75 -12.27
C PHE A 185 -15.52 3.62 -12.24
N ASP A 186 -16.68 2.99 -12.05
CA ASP A 186 -18.01 3.61 -12.08
C ASP A 186 -18.75 3.50 -10.73
N GLY A 187 -18.03 3.18 -9.64
CA GLY A 187 -18.59 3.02 -8.30
C GLY A 187 -19.01 1.58 -7.94
N GLY A 188 -18.81 0.61 -8.83
CA GLY A 188 -19.09 -0.80 -8.58
C GLY A 188 -17.92 -1.75 -8.89
N ASP A 189 -17.44 -2.50 -7.88
CA ASP A 189 -16.42 -3.54 -8.06
C ASP A 189 -17.03 -4.94 -8.05
N LYS A 190 -16.46 -5.84 -8.83
CA LYS A 190 -16.86 -7.26 -8.85
C LYS A 190 -15.65 -8.18 -8.85
N TYR A 191 -15.57 -9.02 -7.82
CA TYR A 191 -14.52 -10.03 -7.68
C TYR A 191 -15.11 -11.43 -7.85
N ILE A 192 -14.34 -12.32 -8.45
CA ILE A 192 -14.63 -13.73 -8.64
C ILE A 192 -13.54 -14.52 -7.94
N CYS A 193 -13.92 -15.36 -6.98
CA CYS A 193 -13.00 -16.18 -6.21
C CYS A 193 -13.30 -17.68 -6.35
N ASP A 194 -12.26 -18.50 -6.39
CA ASP A 194 -12.38 -19.95 -6.48
C ASP A 194 -11.65 -20.64 -5.32
N PHE A 195 -12.42 -21.22 -4.38
CA PHE A 195 -11.92 -21.94 -3.22
C PHE A 195 -11.94 -23.45 -3.49
N ILE A 196 -10.84 -23.94 -4.06
CA ILE A 196 -10.68 -25.35 -4.46
C ILE A 196 -10.80 -26.28 -3.25
N LYS A 197 -11.62 -27.33 -3.39
CA LYS A 197 -11.89 -28.37 -2.38
C LYS A 197 -12.44 -27.85 -1.04
N LYS A 198 -12.98 -26.63 -1.00
CA LYS A 198 -13.65 -26.08 0.18
C LYS A 198 -15.14 -25.99 -0.05
N ASN A 199 -15.93 -26.42 0.92
CA ASN A 199 -17.39 -26.22 0.91
C ASN A 199 -17.76 -24.78 1.31
N ILE A 200 -19.06 -24.45 1.24
CA ILE A 200 -19.54 -23.10 1.57
C ILE A 200 -19.21 -22.72 3.01
N ASN A 201 -19.33 -23.64 3.96
CA ASN A 201 -19.07 -23.33 5.38
C ASN A 201 -17.59 -22.98 5.63
N GLU A 202 -16.68 -23.75 5.04
CA GLU A 202 -15.24 -23.49 5.11
C GLU A 202 -14.88 -22.18 4.40
N THR A 203 -15.50 -21.92 3.25
CA THR A 203 -15.25 -20.71 2.45
C THR A 203 -15.80 -19.47 3.14
N TYR A 204 -17.00 -19.56 3.70
CA TYR A 204 -17.61 -18.53 4.55
C TYR A 204 -16.72 -18.20 5.75
N THR A 205 -16.31 -19.22 6.51
CA THR A 205 -15.41 -19.03 7.66
C THR A 205 -14.14 -18.33 7.22
N LYS A 206 -13.57 -18.76 6.09
CA LYS A 206 -12.35 -18.15 5.56
C LYS A 206 -12.57 -16.69 5.21
N ILE A 207 -13.62 -16.35 4.46
CA ILE A 207 -13.96 -14.96 4.08
C ILE A 207 -14.15 -14.07 5.31
N ARG A 208 -14.77 -14.56 6.38
CA ARG A 208 -14.91 -13.80 7.62
C ARG A 208 -13.58 -13.44 8.27
N GLU A 209 -12.59 -14.34 8.19
CA GLU A 209 -11.25 -14.08 8.74
C GLU A 209 -10.51 -13.00 7.95
N ILE A 210 -10.63 -13.05 6.63
CA ILE A 210 -9.75 -12.31 5.72
C ILE A 210 -10.37 -11.02 5.16
N SER A 211 -11.69 -10.90 5.12
CA SER A 211 -12.39 -9.71 4.63
C SER A 211 -12.82 -8.81 5.79
N SER A 212 -12.50 -7.51 5.71
CA SER A 212 -12.94 -6.49 6.68
C SER A 212 -14.47 -6.49 6.83
N THR A 213 -15.21 -6.43 5.71
CA THR A 213 -16.67 -6.49 5.69
C THR A 213 -17.19 -7.86 6.09
N GLY A 214 -16.45 -8.94 5.77
CA GLY A 214 -16.75 -10.31 6.21
C GLY A 214 -16.84 -10.44 7.75
N LYS A 215 -16.11 -9.64 8.53
CA LYS A 215 -16.17 -9.67 9.99
C LYS A 215 -17.54 -9.30 10.57
N LEU A 216 -18.36 -8.58 9.80
CA LEU A 216 -19.74 -8.22 10.17
C LEU A 216 -20.71 -9.41 10.09
N MET A 217 -20.30 -10.50 9.44
CA MET A 217 -21.07 -11.75 9.35
C MET A 217 -21.03 -12.53 10.69
N LYS A 218 -22.03 -13.41 10.91
CA LYS A 218 -22.11 -14.27 12.11
C LYS A 218 -20.93 -15.20 12.22
N GLU A 219 -20.51 -15.50 13.44
CA GLU A 219 -19.41 -16.45 13.70
C GLU A 219 -19.60 -17.81 13.03
N THR A 220 -20.81 -18.34 13.14
CA THR A 220 -21.19 -19.59 12.53
C THR A 220 -22.16 -19.34 11.37
N LEU A 221 -21.93 -20.02 10.25
CA LEU A 221 -22.82 -19.96 9.10
C LEU A 221 -24.23 -20.45 9.48
N SER A 222 -25.22 -19.59 9.25
CA SER A 222 -26.63 -19.97 9.41
C SER A 222 -27.07 -20.88 8.28
N LYS A 223 -27.81 -21.95 8.60
CA LYS A 223 -28.50 -22.81 7.62
C LYS A 223 -29.87 -22.27 7.19
N GLU A 224 -30.32 -21.18 7.82
CA GLU A 224 -31.61 -20.55 7.57
C GLU A 224 -31.42 -19.15 6.98
N ASN A 225 -32.43 -18.70 6.22
CA ASN A 225 -32.53 -17.33 5.78
C ASN A 225 -32.77 -16.43 6.99
N LEU A 226 -31.94 -15.41 7.16
CA LEU A 226 -32.08 -14.49 8.29
C LEU A 226 -31.58 -13.10 7.96
N LYS A 227 -31.97 -12.15 8.80
CA LYS A 227 -31.55 -10.76 8.71
C LYS A 227 -31.34 -10.20 10.11
N TYR A 228 -30.28 -9.44 10.32
CA TYR A 228 -30.05 -8.73 11.57
C TYR A 228 -29.48 -7.33 11.31
N ALA A 229 -29.75 -6.44 12.25
CA ALA A 229 -29.20 -5.09 12.25
C ALA A 229 -27.76 -5.10 12.78
N ILE A 230 -26.93 -4.20 12.23
CA ILE A 230 -25.62 -3.80 12.76
C ILE A 230 -25.66 -2.29 12.98
N ASN A 231 -24.65 -1.72 13.65
CA ASN A 231 -24.65 -0.32 14.11
C ASN A 231 -25.15 0.68 13.06
N ASP A 232 -24.63 0.59 11.84
CA ASP A 232 -25.00 1.46 10.72
C ASP A 232 -25.34 0.66 9.48
N GLY A 233 -26.31 -0.25 9.60
CA GLY A 233 -26.83 -1.01 8.47
C GLY A 233 -27.38 -2.39 8.83
N MET A 234 -27.24 -3.35 7.93
CA MET A 234 -27.81 -4.68 8.11
C MET A 234 -27.03 -5.77 7.39
N VAL A 235 -27.13 -6.99 7.89
CA VAL A 235 -26.66 -8.19 7.19
C VAL A 235 -27.85 -9.11 6.94
N SER A 236 -27.97 -9.64 5.71
CA SER A 236 -29.00 -10.60 5.33
C SER A 236 -28.41 -11.83 4.64
N TYR A 237 -28.92 -13.00 5.00
CA TYR A 237 -28.55 -14.32 4.48
C TYR A 237 -29.74 -14.86 3.71
N GLN A 238 -29.48 -15.30 2.48
CA GLN A 238 -30.48 -15.87 1.60
C GLN A 238 -29.90 -17.10 0.89
N TRP A 239 -30.30 -18.27 1.35
CA TRP A 239 -30.12 -19.54 0.66
C TRP A 239 -31.10 -19.61 -0.50
N LYS A 240 -30.56 -19.75 -1.72
CA LYS A 240 -31.35 -20.00 -2.95
C LYS A 240 -31.52 -21.50 -3.20
N SER A 241 -30.51 -22.28 -2.82
CA SER A 241 -30.51 -23.75 -2.73
C SER A 241 -29.49 -24.16 -1.66
N PRO A 242 -29.38 -25.46 -1.29
CA PRO A 242 -28.34 -25.92 -0.36
C PRO A 242 -26.90 -25.59 -0.82
N GLU A 243 -26.69 -25.40 -2.12
CA GLU A 243 -25.40 -25.12 -2.75
C GLU A 243 -25.20 -23.64 -3.11
N ILE A 244 -26.19 -22.77 -2.85
CA ILE A 244 -26.11 -21.35 -3.23
C ILE A 244 -26.56 -20.46 -2.08
N LEU A 245 -25.62 -19.71 -1.52
CA LEU A 245 -25.84 -18.74 -0.45
C LEU A 245 -25.51 -17.33 -0.95
N LYS A 246 -26.42 -16.40 -0.71
CA LYS A 246 -26.16 -14.96 -0.85
C LYS A 246 -26.13 -14.31 0.52
N VAL A 247 -25.06 -13.59 0.83
CA VAL A 247 -24.93 -12.73 2.01
C VAL A 247 -24.80 -11.29 1.53
N THR A 248 -25.75 -10.44 1.91
CA THR A 248 -25.71 -8.99 1.62
C THR A 248 -25.42 -8.24 2.91
N ILE A 249 -24.47 -7.31 2.84
CA ILE A 249 -24.08 -6.41 3.92
C ILE A 249 -24.32 -4.99 3.41
N LEU A 250 -25.19 -4.26 4.10
CA LEU A 250 -25.30 -2.81 3.96
C LEU A 250 -24.59 -2.18 5.14
N HIS A 251 -23.62 -1.30 4.89
CA HIS A 251 -22.92 -0.59 5.95
C HIS A 251 -22.34 0.73 5.45
N GLY A 252 -22.59 1.85 6.14
CA GLY A 252 -21.93 3.13 5.81
C GLY A 252 -22.21 3.68 4.41
N GLY A 253 -23.36 3.34 3.81
CA GLY A 253 -23.71 3.72 2.43
C GLY A 253 -23.16 2.79 1.35
N GLU A 254 -22.41 1.76 1.72
CA GLU A 254 -21.89 0.73 0.81
C GLU A 254 -22.75 -0.53 0.89
N THR A 255 -22.88 -1.22 -0.25
CA THR A 255 -23.49 -2.54 -0.36
C THR A 255 -22.44 -3.55 -0.79
N VAL A 256 -22.15 -4.53 0.07
CA VAL A 256 -21.29 -5.67 -0.27
C VAL A 256 -22.12 -6.95 -0.34
N ILE A 257 -22.01 -7.66 -1.45
CA ILE A 257 -22.72 -8.91 -1.71
C ILE A 257 -21.69 -10.02 -1.88
N TYR A 258 -21.84 -11.08 -1.11
CA TYR A 258 -21.10 -12.34 -1.27
C TYR A 258 -22.06 -13.41 -1.77
N GLU A 259 -21.86 -13.90 -2.98
CA GLU A 259 -22.64 -15.00 -3.56
C GLU A 259 -21.78 -16.25 -3.68
N PHE A 260 -21.97 -17.19 -2.76
CA PHE A 260 -21.30 -18.47 -2.70
C PHE A 260 -22.07 -19.49 -3.54
N GLN A 261 -21.34 -20.27 -4.33
CA GLN A 261 -21.86 -21.37 -5.12
C GLN A 261 -20.94 -22.60 -4.96
N GLU A 262 -21.42 -23.61 -4.25
CA GLU A 262 -20.70 -24.88 -4.13
C GLU A 262 -20.75 -25.66 -5.44
N LYS A 263 -19.60 -26.17 -5.86
CA LYS A 263 -19.41 -27.06 -7.00
C LYS A 263 -18.63 -28.28 -6.53
N GLN A 264 -18.63 -29.35 -7.32
CA GLN A 264 -17.84 -30.56 -7.01
C GLN A 264 -16.35 -30.26 -6.78
N SER A 265 -15.80 -29.24 -7.44
CA SER A 265 -14.41 -28.83 -7.33
C SER A 265 -14.10 -27.93 -6.13
N GLY A 266 -15.10 -27.46 -5.39
CA GLY A 266 -14.98 -26.46 -4.33
C GLY A 266 -16.03 -25.34 -4.45
N THR A 267 -15.83 -24.23 -3.75
CA THR A 267 -16.80 -23.13 -3.72
C THR A 267 -16.34 -21.98 -4.61
N HIS A 268 -17.20 -21.59 -5.55
CA HIS A 268 -17.07 -20.37 -6.32
C HIS A 268 -17.74 -19.23 -5.56
N LEU A 269 -17.09 -18.09 -5.44
CA LEU A 269 -17.61 -16.94 -4.73
C LEU A 269 -17.56 -15.71 -5.63
N VAL A 270 -18.68 -15.01 -5.76
CA VAL A 270 -18.73 -13.70 -6.39
C VAL A 270 -18.91 -12.65 -5.31
N ILE A 271 -18.02 -11.67 -5.28
CA ILE A 271 -18.12 -10.50 -4.40
C ILE A 271 -18.51 -9.31 -5.27
N THR A 272 -19.52 -8.56 -4.86
CA THR A 272 -19.91 -7.31 -5.52
C THR A 272 -19.94 -6.21 -4.49
N VAL A 273 -19.26 -5.10 -4.77
CA VAL A 273 -19.22 -3.90 -3.93
C VAL A 273 -19.87 -2.79 -4.74
N ASP A 274 -20.83 -2.10 -4.14
CA ASP A 274 -21.53 -0.97 -4.72
C ASP A 274 -21.44 0.18 -3.72
N THR A 275 -20.64 1.20 -4.06
CA THR A 275 -20.48 2.42 -3.27
C THR A 275 -21.45 3.45 -3.85
N GLY A 276 -22.51 3.80 -3.11
CA GLY A 276 -23.64 4.58 -3.63
C GLY A 276 -23.34 6.05 -3.94
N TYR A 277 -22.44 6.33 -4.89
CA TYR A 277 -22.16 7.65 -5.45
C TYR A 277 -23.20 8.09 -6.48
#